data_AF-A0AAE9WRI8-F1
#
_entry.id   AF-A0AAE9WRI8-F1
#
_cell.length_a   1.000
_cell.length_b   1.000
_cell.length_c   1.000
_cell.angle_alpha   90.00
_cell.angle_beta   90.00
_cell.angle_gamma   90.00
#
_symmetry.space_group_name_H-M   'P 1'
#
loop_
_entity.id
_entity.type
_entity.pdbx_description
1 polymer ?
#
loop_
_entity_poly.entity_id
_entity_poly.type
_entity_poly.pdbx_seq_one_letter_code
_entity_poly.pdbx_strand_id
1 'polypeptide(L)' 'MSTFDRFNIHAQLEHLQSKYQGSGHADTTRWEWLTNIHRDTLASHVGHYSRLAYFAIAENEPIAKIRYRCLQVKTI' A
#
# COMPACT_ATOMS: atom_id res chain seq x y z
N MET A 1 31.16 12.19 -12.00
CA MET A 1 30.51 10.92 -12.37
C MET A 1 30.25 10.95 -13.85
N SER A 2 30.59 9.88 -14.57
CA SER A 2 30.24 9.77 -15.99
C SER A 2 28.72 9.69 -16.13
N THR A 3 28.20 10.05 -17.31
CA THR A 3 26.78 9.89 -17.62
C THR A 3 26.33 8.44 -17.45
N PHE A 4 27.18 7.48 -17.81
CA PHE A 4 26.95 6.05 -17.64
C PHE A 4 26.75 5.63 -16.18
N ASP A 5 27.55 6.17 -15.26
CA ASP A 5 27.40 5.89 -13.82
C ASP A 5 26.05 6.37 -13.29
N ARG A 6 25.58 7.54 -13.76
CA ARG A 6 24.28 8.09 -13.37
C ARG A 6 23.13 7.19 -13.86
N PHE A 7 23.18 6.71 -15.11
CA PHE A 7 22.16 5.80 -15.64
C PHE A 7 22.08 4.49 -14.85
N ASN A 8 23.23 3.92 -14.49
CA ASN A 8 23.28 2.67 -13.73
C ASN A 8 22.66 2.82 -12.32
N ILE A 9 22.89 3.95 -11.67
CA ILE A 9 22.28 4.26 -10.37
C ILE A 9 20.75 4.41 -10.49
N HIS A 10 20.26 5.10 -11.52
CA HIS A 10 18.81 5.23 -11.74
C HIS A 10 18.15 3.88 -11.98
N ALA A 11 18.74 3.01 -12.81
CA ALA A 11 18.21 1.68 -13.07
C ALA A 11 18.13 0.81 -11.79
N GLN A 12 19.14 0.89 -10.92
CA GLN A 12 19.12 0.19 -9.63
C GLN A 12 18.03 0.71 -8.70
N LEU A 13 17.82 2.03 -8.67
CA LEU A 13 16.79 2.66 -7.84
C LEU A 13 15.39 2.31 -8.32
N GLU A 14 15.13 2.35 -9.63
CA GLU A 14 13.87 1.93 -10.24
C GLU A 14 13.60 0.44 -10.00
N HIS A 15 14.65 -0.40 -10.09
CA HIS A 15 14.53 -1.82 -9.76
C HIS A 15 14.05 -2.03 -8.32
N LEU A 16 14.63 -1.32 -7.35
CA LEU A 16 14.21 -1.41 -5.95
C LEU A 16 12.78 -0.91 -5.73
N GLN A 17 12.41 0.19 -6.38
CA GLN A 17 11.05 0.74 -6.29
C GLN A 17 10.00 -0.20 -6.87
N SER A 18 10.32 -0.90 -7.97
CA SER A 18 9.43 -1.93 -8.52
C SER A 18 9.24 -3.13 -7.59
N LYS A 19 10.28 -3.48 -6.82
CA LYS A 19 10.25 -4.61 -5.88
C LYS A 19 9.43 -4.30 -4.63
N TYR A 20 9.53 -3.08 -4.12
CA TYR A 20 8.86 -2.66 -2.89
C TYR A 20 7.77 -1.66 -3.20
N GLN A 21 6.57 -2.17 -3.50
CA GLN A 21 5.42 -1.33 -3.81
C GLN A 21 5.13 -0.37 -2.65
N GLY A 22 4.86 0.91 -2.97
CA GLY A 22 4.69 1.97 -1.97
C GLY A 22 5.95 2.81 -1.73
N SER A 23 7.11 2.39 -2.26
CA SER A 23 8.33 3.21 -2.25
C SER A 23 8.16 4.46 -3.11
N GLY A 24 8.12 5.64 -2.48
CA GLY A 24 8.00 6.91 -3.18
C GLY A 24 9.29 7.37 -3.87
N HIS A 25 9.16 8.40 -4.70
CA HIS A 25 10.22 9.18 -5.33
C HIS A 25 9.86 10.67 -5.30
N ALA A 26 10.79 11.52 -5.75
CA ALA A 26 10.60 12.98 -5.74
C ALA A 26 9.35 13.44 -6.51
N ASP A 27 8.97 12.70 -7.55
CA ASP A 27 7.81 13.01 -8.39
C ASP A 27 6.52 12.27 -7.96
N THR A 28 6.54 11.54 -6.84
CA THR A 28 5.33 10.87 -6.35
C THR A 28 4.26 11.90 -6.03
N THR A 29 3.12 11.76 -6.69
CA THR A 29 1.99 12.67 -6.48
C THR A 29 1.34 12.42 -5.13
N ARG A 30 0.65 13.44 -4.61
CA ARG A 30 -0.18 13.30 -3.40
C ARG A 30 -1.18 12.14 -3.52
N TRP A 31 -1.75 11.93 -4.70
CA TRP A 31 -2.74 10.89 -4.94
C TRP A 31 -2.14 9.49 -4.81
N GLU A 32 -0.99 9.25 -5.46
CA GLU A 32 -0.28 7.96 -5.38
C GLU A 32 0.13 7.64 -3.94
N TRP A 33 0.65 8.64 -3.23
CA TRP A 33 1.04 8.50 -1.83
C TRP A 33 -0.14 8.12 -0.93
N LEU A 34 -1.25 8.86 -1.02
CA LEU A 34 -2.45 8.57 -0.22
C LEU A 34 -3.08 7.23 -0.57
N THR A 35 -3.05 6.83 -1.86
CA THR A 35 -3.54 5.53 -2.30
C THR A 35 -2.73 4.38 -1.68
N ASN A 36 -1.40 4.50 -1.65
CA ASN A 36 -0.54 3.50 -1.01
C ASN A 36 -0.83 3.42 0.51
N ILE A 37 -0.94 4.56 1.21
CA ILE A 37 -1.31 4.58 2.64
C ILE A 37 -2.65 3.88 2.89
N HIS A 38 -3.65 4.16 2.06
CA HIS A 38 -4.97 3.55 2.20
C HIS A 38 -4.90 2.03 2.00
N ARG A 39 -4.18 1.57 0.98
CA ARG A 39 -3.95 0.15 0.70
C ARG A 39 -3.28 -0.54 1.88
N ASP A 40 -2.20 0.03 2.40
CA ASP A 40 -1.43 -0.55 3.51
C ASP A 40 -2.25 -0.59 4.81
N THR A 41 -3.08 0.42 5.04
CA THR A 41 -4.00 0.47 6.18
C THR A 41 -5.02 -0.65 6.12
N LEU A 42 -5.67 -0.85 4.96
CA LEU A 42 -6.64 -1.93 4.75
C LEU A 42 -5.99 -3.31 4.84
N ALA A 43 -4.80 -3.49 4.23
CA ALA A 43 -4.03 -4.72 4.33
C ALA A 43 -3.70 -5.04 5.80
N SER A 44 -3.30 -4.02 6.57
CA SER A 44 -3.04 -4.16 8.01
C SER A 44 -4.30 -4.52 8.80
N HIS A 45 -5.48 -4.01 8.43
CA HIS A 45 -6.73 -4.42 9.06
C HIS A 45 -6.97 -5.91 8.82
N VAL A 46 -6.87 -6.35 7.56
CA VAL A 46 -7.10 -7.74 7.16
C VAL A 46 -6.08 -8.71 7.78
N GLY A 47 -4.83 -8.28 7.95
CA GLY A 47 -3.74 -9.09 8.52
C GLY A 47 -3.80 -9.25 10.03
N HIS A 48 -4.41 -8.30 10.76
CA HIS A 48 -4.50 -8.32 12.22
C HIS A 48 -5.91 -8.64 12.69
N TYR A 49 -6.13 -9.87 13.19
CA TYR A 49 -7.44 -10.33 13.62
C TYR A 49 -8.09 -9.42 14.68
N SER A 50 -7.32 -8.92 15.66
CA SER A 50 -7.81 -8.00 16.69
C SER A 50 -8.45 -6.74 16.11
N ARG A 51 -7.89 -6.24 15.00
CA ARG A 51 -8.36 -5.04 14.33
C ARG A 51 -9.64 -5.30 13.53
N LEU A 52 -9.72 -6.43 12.83
CA LEU A 52 -10.97 -6.87 12.20
C LEU A 52 -12.09 -7.08 13.21
N ALA A 53 -11.80 -7.74 14.34
CA ALA A 53 -12.77 -7.98 15.41
C ALA A 53 -13.27 -6.66 16.01
N TYR A 54 -12.37 -5.71 16.25
CA TYR A 54 -12.74 -4.37 16.71
C TYR A 54 -13.73 -3.68 15.76
N PHE A 55 -13.44 -3.67 14.44
CA PHE A 55 -14.35 -3.06 13.46
C PHE A 55 -15.68 -3.83 13.31
N ALA A 56 -15.65 -5.16 13.37
CA ALA A 56 -16.86 -5.96 13.33
C ALA A 56 -17.81 -5.67 14.50
N ILE A 57 -17.26 -5.46 15.70
CA ILE A 57 -18.04 -5.08 16.89
C ILE A 57 -18.55 -3.63 16.75
N ALA A 58 -17.68 -2.70 16.35
CA ALA A 58 -18.03 -1.29 16.22
C ALA A 58 -19.11 -1.03 15.16
N GLU A 59 -19.06 -1.76 14.03
CA GLU A 59 -20.02 -1.62 12.94
C GLU A 59 -21.21 -2.60 13.05
N ASN A 60 -21.19 -3.50 14.04
CA ASN A 60 -22.19 -4.56 14.23
C ASN A 60 -22.42 -5.41 12.96
N GLU A 61 -21.32 -5.84 12.33
CA GLU A 61 -21.34 -6.61 11.09
C GLU A 61 -20.46 -7.86 11.20
N PRO A 62 -20.73 -8.95 10.47
CA PRO A 62 -19.90 -10.14 10.50
C PRO A 62 -18.45 -9.85 10.10
N ILE A 63 -17.49 -10.43 10.82
CA ILE A 63 -16.04 -10.28 10.54
C ILE A 63 -15.72 -10.60 9.07
N ALA A 64 -16.36 -11.61 8.49
CA ALA A 64 -16.19 -11.98 7.09
C ALA A 64 -16.57 -10.85 6.12
N LYS A 65 -17.62 -10.08 6.44
CA LYS A 65 -18.09 -8.95 5.63
C LYS A 65 -17.14 -7.76 5.73
N ILE A 66 -16.62 -7.45 6.92
CA ILE A 66 -15.59 -6.42 7.10
C ILE A 66 -14.31 -6.80 6.34
N ARG A 67 -13.86 -8.05 6.47
CA ARG A 67 -12.71 -8.57 5.72
C ARG A 67 -12.93 -8.47 4.22
N TYR A 68 -14.11 -8.84 3.73
CA TYR A 68 -14.46 -8.71 2.32
C TYR A 68 -14.40 -7.25 1.86
N ARG A 69 -14.98 -6.31 2.62
CA ARG A 69 -14.92 -4.87 2.33
C ARG A 69 -13.48 -4.36 2.22
N CYS A 70 -12.60 -4.74 3.15
CA CYS A 70 -11.20 -4.34 3.11
C CYS A 70 -10.45 -4.90 1.88
N LEU A 71 -10.82 -6.09 1.40
CA LEU A 71 -10.23 -6.70 0.19
C LEU A 71 -10.86 -6.19 -1.11
N GLN A 72 -12.12 -5.77 -1.06
CA GLN A 72 -12.89 -5.33 -2.23
C GLN A 72 -12.65 -3.86 -2.59
N VAL A 73 -11.92 -3.09 -1.78
CA VAL A 73 -11.53 -1.72 -2.16
C VAL A 73 -10.75 -1.82 -3.46
N LYS A 74 -11.47 -1.56 -4.57
CA LYS A 74 -10.96 -1.50 -5.93
C LYS A 74 -9.94 -0.39 -5.93
N THR A 75 -8.69 -0.77 -5.70
CA THR A 75 -7.57 0.07 -6.02
C THR A 75 -7.49 -0.01 -7.54
N ILE A 76 -8.04 1.01 -8.20
CA ILE A 76 -8.02 1.36 -9.63
C ILE A 76 -7.65 0.22 -10.58
#